data_AF-A0A1H9YSJ8-F1
#
_entry.id   AF-A0A1H9YSJ8-F1
#
_cell.length_a   1.000
_cell.length_b   1.000
_cell.length_c   1.000
_cell.angle_alpha   90.00
_cell.angle_beta   90.00
_cell.angle_gamma   90.00
#
_symmetry.space_group_name_H-M   'P 1'
#
loop_
_entity.id
_entity.type
_entity.pdbx_description
1 polymer ?
#
loop_
_entity_poly.entity_id
_entity_poly.type
_entity_poly.pdbx_seq_one_letter_code
_entity_poly.pdbx_strand_id
1 'polypeptide(L)'
;MMLFAALLAAATETPLVQGLPAEVAGYAEEASGWVLSGQDLPRDYRVRLLQMEPSQRLQAIIFLRRAGLLSGKAWTLDDILRPVQTTGEKSE
;
A
#
# COMPACT_ATOMS: atom_id res chain seq x y z
N MET A 1 16.26 2.53 42.25
CA MET A 1 16.12 1.25 41.53
C MET A 1 14.81 1.31 40.77
N MET A 2 14.88 1.23 39.43
CA MET A 2 13.86 1.66 38.48
C MET A 2 12.51 0.92 38.61
N LEU A 3 11.42 1.69 38.68
CA LEU A 3 10.08 1.22 38.36
C LEU A 3 9.68 1.86 37.02
N PHE A 4 10.10 1.25 35.91
CA PHE A 4 9.58 1.57 34.58
C PHE A 4 8.47 0.55 34.29
N ALA A 5 7.26 0.87 34.72
CA ALA A 5 6.08 0.08 34.42
C ALA A 5 5.88 0.08 32.89
N ALA A 6 5.86 -1.13 32.33
CA ALA A 6 5.64 -1.39 30.93
C ALA A 6 4.32 -0.75 30.48
N LEU A 7 4.44 0.35 29.72
CA LEU A 7 3.37 0.86 28.89
C LEU A 7 3.20 -0.14 27.75
N LEU A 8 2.41 -1.18 27.98
CA LEU A 8 1.96 -2.09 26.94
C LEU A 8 1.14 -1.24 25.96
N ALA A 9 1.78 -0.82 24.87
CA ALA A 9 1.09 -0.21 23.75
C ALA A 9 0.05 -1.23 23.27
N ALA A 10 -1.22 -0.98 23.56
CA ALA A 10 -2.32 -1.57 22.81
C ALA A 10 -2.23 -1.01 21.38
N ALA A 11 -1.28 -1.51 20.61
CA ALA A 11 -1.32 -1.43 19.17
C ALA A 11 -2.53 -2.28 18.79
N THR A 12 -3.68 -1.63 18.62
CA THR A 12 -4.80 -2.28 17.95
C THR A 12 -4.30 -2.62 16.55
N GLU A 13 -3.94 -3.88 16.33
CA GLU A 13 -3.64 -4.42 15.02
C GLU A 13 -4.94 -4.36 14.22
N THR A 14 -5.26 -3.18 13.66
CA THR A 14 -6.32 -3.08 12.66
C THR A 14 -5.92 -4.06 11.55
N PRO A 15 -6.74 -5.09 11.29
CA PRO A 15 -6.41 -6.07 10.26
C PRO A 15 -6.08 -5.32 8.99
N LEU A 16 -5.00 -5.70 8.30
CA LEU A 16 -4.42 -4.92 7.20
C LEU A 16 -5.45 -4.54 6.12
N VAL A 17 -6.47 -5.39 5.94
CA VAL A 17 -7.53 -5.25 4.93
C VAL A 17 -8.76 -4.50 5.48
N GLN A 18 -8.95 -4.41 6.80
CA GLN A 18 -10.11 -3.73 7.39
C GLN A 18 -9.96 -2.21 7.31
N GLY A 19 -10.91 -1.57 6.61
CA GLY A 19 -10.95 -0.13 6.40
C GLY A 19 -10.36 0.34 5.07
N LEU A 20 -9.95 -0.57 4.18
CA LEU A 20 -9.56 -0.20 2.82
C LEU A 20 -10.79 0.15 1.97
N PRO A 21 -10.71 1.16 1.10
CA PRO A 21 -11.71 1.40 0.07
C PRO A 21 -11.90 0.15 -0.81
N ALA A 22 -13.12 -0.08 -1.29
CA ALA A 22 -13.45 -1.25 -2.11
C ALA A 22 -12.58 -1.33 -3.38
N GLU A 23 -12.20 -0.17 -3.91
CA GLU A 23 -11.34 -0.02 -5.09
C GLU A 23 -9.90 -0.51 -4.85
N VAL A 24 -9.44 -0.53 -3.60
CA VAL A 24 -8.09 -1.01 -3.20
C VAL A 24 -8.14 -2.44 -2.66
N ALA A 25 -9.30 -2.88 -2.15
CA ALA A 25 -9.47 -4.18 -1.51
C ALA A 25 -9.05 -5.34 -2.42
N GLY A 26 -9.39 -5.32 -3.71
CA GLY A 26 -8.99 -6.37 -4.65
C GLY A 26 -7.47 -6.48 -4.83
N TYR A 27 -6.77 -5.35 -4.88
CA TYR A 27 -5.31 -5.35 -4.94
C TYR A 27 -4.68 -5.82 -3.63
N ALA A 28 -5.26 -5.47 -2.48
CA ALA A 28 -4.82 -5.93 -1.18
C ALA A 28 -5.03 -7.44 -0.99
N GLU A 29 -6.10 -8.01 -1.54
CA GLU A 29 -6.36 -9.45 -1.55
C GLU A 29 -5.34 -10.19 -2.43
N GLU A 30 -5.07 -9.71 -3.65
CA GLU A 30 -4.02 -10.24 -4.53
C GLU A 30 -2.65 -10.23 -3.81
N ALA A 31 -2.32 -9.09 -3.18
CA ALA A 31 -1.09 -8.94 -2.42
C ALA A 31 -1.00 -9.84 -1.19
N SER A 32 -2.12 -10.07 -0.50
CA SER A 32 -2.18 -11.05 0.58
C SER A 32 -1.90 -12.46 0.07
N GLY A 33 -2.38 -12.80 -1.13
CA GLY A 33 -2.05 -14.06 -1.81
C GLY A 33 -0.55 -14.24 -2.04
N TRP A 34 0.17 -13.19 -2.45
CA TRP A 34 1.63 -13.26 -2.60
C TRP A 34 2.33 -13.52 -1.26
N VAL A 35 1.95 -12.79 -0.20
CA VAL A 35 2.51 -13.01 1.14
C VAL A 35 2.31 -14.46 1.58
N LEU A 36 1.08 -14.97 1.47
CA LEU A 36 0.72 -16.32 1.93
C LEU A 36 1.41 -17.43 1.13
N SER A 37 1.76 -17.16 -0.13
CA SER A 37 2.51 -18.09 -0.98
C SER A 37 4.03 -17.91 -0.92
N GLY A 38 4.52 -16.94 -0.14
CA GLY A 38 5.95 -16.61 -0.05
C GLY A 38 6.51 -15.98 -1.33
N GLN A 39 5.66 -15.38 -2.15
CA GLN A 39 6.06 -14.67 -3.37
C GLN A 39 6.36 -13.20 -3.08
N ASP A 40 7.34 -12.66 -3.82
CA ASP A 40 7.62 -11.23 -3.85
C ASP A 40 6.59 -10.45 -4.69
N LEU A 41 6.65 -9.12 -4.62
CA LEU A 41 5.87 -8.25 -5.52
C LEU A 41 6.19 -8.52 -7.00
N PRO A 42 5.16 -8.55 -7.87
CA PRO A 42 5.36 -8.61 -9.32
C PRO A 42 6.23 -7.47 -9.84
N ARG A 43 7.06 -7.71 -10.86
CA ARG A 43 7.97 -6.68 -11.40
C ARG A 43 7.27 -5.40 -11.89
N ASP A 44 6.01 -5.51 -12.31
CA ASP A 44 5.18 -4.42 -12.82
C ASP A 44 4.36 -3.71 -11.73
N TYR A 45 4.50 -4.08 -10.44
CA TYR A 45 3.69 -3.52 -9.34
C TYR A 45 3.68 -1.99 -9.33
N ARG A 46 4.83 -1.35 -9.62
CA ARG A 46 4.95 0.11 -9.62
C ARG A 46 4.09 0.75 -10.69
N VAL A 47 4.00 0.13 -11.87
CA VAL A 47 3.15 0.60 -12.97
C VAL A 47 1.68 0.49 -12.56
N ARG A 48 1.27 -0.65 -11.97
CA ARG A 48 -0.10 -0.84 -11.48
C ARG A 48 -0.50 0.21 -10.45
N LEU A 49 0.37 0.50 -9.48
CA LEU A 49 0.13 1.54 -8.47
C LEU A 49 0.00 2.94 -9.09
N LEU A 50 0.79 3.27 -10.11
CA LEU A 50 0.72 4.56 -10.80
C LEU A 50 -0.56 4.73 -11.66
N GLN A 51 -1.29 3.65 -11.93
CA GLN A 51 -2.60 3.69 -12.60
C GLN A 51 -3.77 3.85 -11.62
N MET A 52 -3.53 3.77 -10.30
CA MET A 52 -4.53 4.03 -9.28
C MET A 52 -4.65 5.53 -9.00
N GLU A 53 -5.84 5.99 -8.61
CA GLU A 53 -6.02 7.37 -8.13
C GLU A 53 -5.07 7.66 -6.95
N PRO A 54 -4.58 8.91 -6.78
CA PRO A 54 -3.59 9.23 -5.75
C PRO A 54 -3.96 8.73 -4.34
N SER A 55 -5.24 8.86 -3.96
CA SER A 55 -5.74 8.39 -2.66
C SER A 55 -5.67 6.87 -2.53
N GLN A 56 -6.09 6.13 -3.55
CA GLN A 56 -6.05 4.68 -3.62
C GLN A 56 -4.61 4.16 -3.61
N ARG A 57 -3.74 4.80 -4.39
CA ARG A 57 -2.30 4.51 -4.47
C ARG A 57 -1.64 4.61 -3.11
N LEU A 58 -1.93 5.68 -2.36
CA LEU A 58 -1.39 5.86 -1.01
C LEU A 58 -1.81 4.72 -0.08
N GLN A 59 -3.09 4.34 -0.09
CA GLN A 59 -3.59 3.24 0.73
C GLN A 59 -2.94 1.90 0.37
N ALA A 60 -2.80 1.61 -0.93
CA ALA A 60 -2.12 0.41 -1.41
C ALA A 60 -0.64 0.38 -1.01
N ILE A 61 0.08 1.49 -1.11
CA ILE A 61 1.49 1.60 -0.67
C ILE A 61 1.61 1.34 0.84
N ILE A 62 0.73 1.93 1.65
CA ILE A 62 0.72 1.72 3.11
C ILE A 62 0.47 0.24 3.41
N PHE A 63 -0.50 -0.38 2.76
CA PHE A 63 -0.80 -1.80 2.91
C PHE A 63 0.44 -2.66 2.59
N LEU A 64 1.04 -2.47 1.42
CA LEU A 64 2.21 -3.26 0.99
C LEU A 64 3.41 -3.09 1.93
N ARG A 65 3.63 -1.89 2.49
CA ARG A 65 4.68 -1.65 3.49
C ARG A 65 4.41 -2.41 4.79
N ARG A 66 3.17 -2.35 5.29
CA ARG A 66 2.77 -3.06 6.52
C ARG A 66 2.79 -4.58 6.35
N ALA A 67 2.48 -5.06 5.15
CA ALA A 67 2.57 -6.47 4.79
C ALA A 67 4.02 -6.97 4.56
N GLY A 68 5.02 -6.09 4.62
CA GLY A 68 6.43 -6.43 4.41
C GLY A 68 6.83 -6.63 2.94
N LEU A 69 5.88 -6.53 2.00
CA LEU A 69 6.14 -6.67 0.57
C LEU A 69 6.94 -5.50 -0.03
N LEU A 70 6.82 -4.31 0.56
CA LEU A 70 7.46 -3.08 0.05
C LEU A 70 8.56 -2.58 0.99
N SER A 71 9.75 -3.17 0.89
CA SER A 71 10.94 -2.86 1.70
C SER A 71 12.01 -2.01 0.96
N GLY A 72 11.82 -1.80 -0.35
CA GLY A 72 12.78 -1.10 -1.21
C GLY A 72 12.72 0.43 -1.16
N LYS A 73 13.18 1.06 -2.26
CA LYS A 73 13.29 2.51 -2.44
C LYS A 73 12.02 3.24 -2.00
N ALA A 74 12.20 4.36 -1.31
CA ALA A 74 11.09 5.25 -0.94
C ALA A 74 10.33 5.75 -2.18
N TRP A 75 9.01 5.86 -2.06
CA TRP A 75 8.18 6.53 -3.04
C TRP A 75 8.34 8.03 -2.86
N THR A 76 8.56 8.77 -3.94
CA THR A 76 8.63 10.23 -3.86
C THR A 76 7.22 10.79 -3.69
N LEU A 77 7.12 12.01 -3.15
CA LEU A 77 5.83 12.69 -3.04
C LEU A 77 5.18 12.88 -4.43
N ASP A 78 5.99 13.18 -5.45
CA ASP A 78 5.53 13.27 -6.84
C ASP A 78 4.89 11.97 -7.32
N ASP A 79 5.52 10.81 -7.07
CA ASP A 79 4.96 9.52 -7.44
C ASP A 79 3.62 9.22 -6.74
N ILE A 80 3.45 9.69 -5.50
CA ILE A 80 2.23 9.45 -4.72
C ILE A 80 1.09 10.34 -5.23
N LEU A 81 1.37 11.62 -5.49
CA LEU A 81 0.36 12.62 -5.83
C LEU A 81 0.08 12.72 -7.34
N ARG A 82 0.90 12.08 -8.19
CA ARG A 82 0.73 12.12 -9.65
C ARG A 82 -0.69 11.68 -10.06
N PRO A 83 -1.44 12.50 -10.81
CA PRO A 83 -2.74 12.12 -11.34
C PRO A 83 -2.65 10.85 -12.20
N VAL A 84 -3.75 10.09 -12.27
CA VAL A 84 -3.84 9.00 -13.24
C VAL A 84 -3.95 9.62 -14.62
N GLN A 85 -3.06 9.24 -15.52
CA GLN A 85 -3.15 9.67 -16.91
C GLN A 85 -4.27 8.86 -17.57
N THR A 86 -5.47 9.42 -17.63
CA THR A 86 -6.53 8.87 -18.48
C THR A 86 -6.03 8.98 -19.92
N THR A 87 -5.88 7.84 -20.59
CA THR A 87 -5.60 7.83 -22.03
C THR A 87 -6.88 8.32 -22.73
N GLY A 88 -7.02 9.64 -22.83
CA GLY A 88 -8.24 10.29 -23.32
C GLY A 88 -8.09 11.80 -23.58
N GLU A 89 -7.12 12.47 -22.97
CA GLU A 89 -6.81 13.88 -23.30
C GLU A 89 -5.64 13.94 -24.29
N LYS A 90 -5.93 13.57 -25.54
CA LYS A 90 -5.15 13.99 -26.70
C LYS A 90 -6.05 14.83 -27.62
N SER A 91 -5.61 16.09 -27.77
CA SER A 91 -5.87 16.99 -28.89
C SER A 91 -7.20 17.74 -28.90
N GLU A 92 -7.17 18.96 -28.35
CA GLU A 92 -7.77 20.11 -29.06
C GLU A 92 -6.67 20.78 -29.90
#